data_AF-A0A7Z9F0K0-F1
#
_entry.id   AF-A0A7Z9F0K0-F1
#
_cell.length_a   1.000
_cell.length_b   1.000
_cell.length_c   1.000
_cell.angle_alpha   90.00
_cell.angle_beta   90.00
_cell.angle_gamma   90.00
#
_symmetry.space_group_name_H-M   'P 1'
#
loop_
_entity.id
_entity.type
_entity.pdbx_description
1 polymer ?
#
loop_
_entity_poly.entity_id
_entity_poly.type
_entity_poly.pdbx_seq_one_letter_code
_entity_poly.pdbx_strand_id
1 'polypeptide(L)' 'MKIAKIEQFRPKVRTRLVKITTDTGIVGWGEATLEGRPKSTWAAVEEMADYLLGG' A
#
# COMPACT_ATOMS: atom_id res chain seq x y z
N MET A 1 -5.65 -7.47 16.48
CA MET A 1 -5.74 -6.58 15.30
C MET A 1 -4.46 -6.74 14.53
N LYS A 2 -4.56 -7.34 13.35
CA LYS A 2 -3.44 -7.66 12.46
C LYS A 2 -3.75 -7.16 11.06
N ILE A 3 -2.73 -6.80 10.30
CA ILE A 3 -2.92 -6.42 8.89
C ILE A 3 -3.15 -7.70 8.09
N ALA A 4 -4.31 -7.79 7.44
CA ALA A 4 -4.73 -8.95 6.65
C ALA A 4 -4.45 -8.76 5.16
N LYS A 5 -4.47 -7.52 4.65
CA LYS A 5 -4.26 -7.22 3.23
C LYS A 5 -3.63 -5.85 3.03
N ILE A 6 -2.71 -5.77 2.07
CA ILE A 6 -2.15 -4.52 1.53
C ILE A 6 -2.40 -4.53 0.03
N GLU A 7 -3.06 -3.50 -0.49
CA GLU A 7 -3.42 -3.36 -1.90
C GLU A 7 -2.91 -2.03 -2.44
N GLN A 8 -2.45 -2.00 -3.70
CA GLN A 8 -1.99 -0.77 -4.34
C GLN A 8 -2.86 -0.41 -5.54
N PHE A 9 -3.07 0.89 -5.75
CA PHE A 9 -3.91 1.44 -6.82
C PHE A 9 -3.21 2.59 -7.55
N ARG A 10 -3.44 2.68 -8.87
CA ARG A 10 -3.02 3.82 -9.71
C ARG A 10 -4.22 4.40 -10.45
N PRO A 11 -5.10 5.17 -9.78
CA PRO A 11 -6.33 5.68 -10.41
C PRO A 11 -6.06 6.81 -11.41
N LYS A 12 -4.93 7.53 -11.27
CA LYS A 12 -4.56 8.66 -12.13
C LYS A 12 -3.06 8.69 -12.42
N VAL A 13 -2.69 9.45 -13.45
CA VAL A 13 -1.30 9.79 -13.74
C VAL A 13 -0.76 10.62 -12.57
N ARG A 14 0.34 10.14 -11.94
CA ARG A 14 0.91 10.68 -10.68
C ARG A 14 0.07 10.46 -9.42
N THR A 15 -0.71 9.40 -9.36
CA THR A 15 -1.32 8.98 -8.10
C THR A 15 -0.99 7.52 -7.82
N ARG A 16 -0.58 7.23 -6.59
CA ARG A 16 -0.42 5.88 -6.04
C ARG A 16 -1.06 5.81 -4.68
N LEU A 17 -2.12 5.02 -4.55
CA LEU A 17 -2.77 4.80 -3.28
C LEU A 17 -2.43 3.41 -2.76
N VAL A 18 -2.31 3.31 -1.45
CA VAL A 18 -2.16 2.06 -0.72
C VAL A 18 -3.37 1.93 0.19
N LYS A 19 -4.00 0.77 0.17
CA LYS A 19 -5.10 0.42 1.06
C LYS A 19 -4.65 -0.71 1.97
N ILE A 20 -4.82 -0.54 3.27
CA ILE A 20 -4.49 -1.52 4.30
C ILE A 20 -5.80 -1.97 4.94
N THR A 21 -6.03 -3.28 4.98
CA THR A 21 -7.21 -3.88 5.61
C THR A 21 -6.77 -4.78 6.76
N THR A 22 -7.38 -4.63 7.93
CA THR A 22 -7.13 -5.49 9.09
C THR A 22 -8.05 -6.71 9.11
N ASP A 23 -7.68 -7.72 9.91
CA ASP A 23 -8.50 -8.88 10.24
C ASP A 23 -9.85 -8.53 10.90
N THR A 24 -9.92 -7.36 11.55
CA THR A 24 -11.14 -6.82 12.17
C THR A 24 -11.99 -5.95 11.24
N GLY A 25 -11.63 -5.84 9.95
CA GLY A 25 -12.39 -5.07 8.96
C GLY A 25 -12.13 -3.55 8.97
N ILE A 26 -11.14 -3.07 9.74
CA ILE A 26 -10.72 -1.66 9.68
C ILE A 26 -9.93 -1.44 8.40
N VAL A 27 -10.20 -0.32 7.71
CA VAL A 27 -9.54 0.05 6.47
C VAL A 27 -8.85 1.40 6.61
N GLY A 28 -7.55 1.43 6.29
CA GLY A 28 -6.75 2.64 6.19
C GLY A 28 -6.31 2.91 4.76
N TRP A 29 -6.21 4.19 4.39
CA TRP A 29 -5.71 4.64 3.10
C TRP A 29 -4.47 5.51 3.27
N GLY A 30 -3.50 5.32 2.39
CA GLY A 30 -2.31 6.15 2.28
C GLY A 30 -1.96 6.44 0.82
N GLU A 31 -1.09 7.42 0.60
CA GLU A 31 -0.55 7.77 -0.71
C GLU A 31 0.96 7.51 -0.75
N ALA A 32 1.42 6.83 -1.79
CA ALA A 32 2.81 6.48 -2.04
C ALA A 32 3.32 7.10 -3.35
N THR A 33 2.75 8.23 -3.76
CA THR A 33 3.14 8.91 -5.00
C THR A 33 4.57 9.44 -4.88
N LEU A 34 5.40 9.14 -5.89
CA LEU A 34 6.70 9.76 -6.08
C LEU A 34 6.86 10.14 -7.55
N GLU A 35 7.03 11.44 -7.82
CA GLU A 35 7.25 11.92 -9.18
C GLU A 35 8.58 11.38 -9.74
N GLY A 36 8.57 11.02 -11.03
CA GLY A 36 9.75 10.47 -11.72
C GLY A 36 10.13 9.02 -11.38
N ARG A 37 9.67 8.46 -10.25
CA ARG A 37 10.00 7.09 -9.81
C ARG A 37 8.79 6.21 -9.40
N PRO A 38 7.70 6.18 -10.18
CA PRO A 38 6.43 5.57 -9.76
C PRO A 38 6.41 4.03 -9.75
N LYS A 39 7.47 3.37 -10.25
CA LYS A 39 7.66 1.92 -10.17
C LYS A 39 8.49 1.54 -8.95
N SER A 40 9.51 2.34 -8.63
CA SER A 40 10.36 2.12 -7.46
C SER A 40 9.54 2.19 -6.17
N THR A 41 8.67 3.19 -6.02
CA THR A 41 7.83 3.29 -4.82
C THR A 41 6.79 2.17 -4.74
N TRP A 42 6.30 1.69 -5.88
CA TRP A 42 5.39 0.54 -5.91
C TRP A 42 6.08 -0.73 -5.40
N ALA A 43 7.29 -1.01 -5.90
CA ALA A 43 8.09 -2.15 -5.47
C ALA A 43 8.47 -2.05 -3.99
N ALA A 44 8.82 -0.84 -3.51
CA ALA A 44 9.10 -0.63 -2.09
C ALA A 44 7.89 -0.96 -1.20
N VAL A 45 6.67 -0.63 -1.64
CA VAL A 45 5.45 -1.01 -0.90
C VAL A 45 5.23 -2.53 -0.92
N GLU A 46 5.53 -3.22 -2.02
CA GLU A 46 5.45 -4.69 -2.08
C GLU A 46 6.46 -5.34 -1.13
N GLU A 47 7.71 -4.87 -1.13
CA GLU A 47 8.77 -5.36 -0.25
C GLU A 47 8.44 -5.13 1.23
N MET A 48 7.90 -3.94 1.56
CA MET A 48 7.51 -3.62 2.94
C MET A 48 6.24 -4.37 3.39
N ALA A 49 5.40 -4.85 2.45
CA ALA A 49 4.17 -5.53 2.80
C ALA A 49 4.42 -6.83 3.57
N ASP A 50 5.48 -7.57 3.23
CA ASP A 50 5.83 -8.84 3.88
C ASP A 50 6.18 -8.67 5.36
N TYR A 51 6.73 -7.51 5.75
CA TYR A 51 7.02 -7.19 7.15
C TYR A 51 5.78 -6.79 7.96
N LEU A 52 4.73 -6.34 7.28
CA LEU A 52 3.56 -5.76 7.91
C LEU A 52 2.38 -6.74 7.97
N LEU A 53 2.28 -7.64 7.00
CA LEU A 53 1.23 -8.65 6.95
C LEU A 53 1.34 -9.59 8.16
N GLY A 54 0.18 -9.88 8.75
CA GLY A 54 0.09 -10.82 9.86
C GLY A 54 0.42 -10.25 11.24
N GLY A 55 1.20 -9.16 11.36
CA GLY A 55 1.47 -8.45 12.62
C GLY A 55 2.21 -9.23 13.69
#